data_AF-A0A7J0C5M4-F1
#
_entry.id   AF-A0A7J0C5M4-F1
#
_cell.length_a   1.000
_cell.length_b   1.000
_cell.length_c   1.000
_cell.angle_alpha   90.00
_cell.angle_beta   90.00
_cell.angle_gamma   90.00
#
_symmetry.space_group_name_H-M   'P 1'
#
loop_
_entity.id
_entity.type
_entity.pdbx_description
1 polymer ?
#
loop_
_entity_poly.entity_id
_entity_poly.type
_entity_poly.pdbx_seq_one_letter_code
_entity_poly.pdbx_strand_id
1 'polypeptide(L)' 'MLVLAALVCAVVSHLITVIGNVPLNNALAGAEGGDDAAARAAFEPRWNTLHRVRTVLSTASFVLLAAVVL' A
#
# COMPACT_ATOMS: atom_id res chain seq x y z
N MET A 1 4.79 -24.19 -3.35
CA MET A 1 4.23 -23.37 -2.24
C MET A 1 4.75 -21.92 -2.26
N LEU A 2 6.05 -21.68 -2.48
CA LEU A 2 6.61 -20.31 -2.52
C LEU A 2 5.98 -19.39 -3.57
N VAL A 3 5.73 -19.88 -4.79
CA VAL A 3 5.06 -19.11 -5.85
C VAL A 3 3.65 -18.66 -5.44
N LEU A 4 2.87 -19.54 -4.80
CA LEU A 4 1.54 -19.21 -4.31
C LEU A 4 1.62 -18.15 -3.19
N ALA A 5 2.55 -18.30 -2.26
CA ALA A 5 2.77 -17.31 -1.21
C ALA A 5 3.16 -15.94 -1.79
N ALA A 6 4.05 -15.92 -2.80
CA ALA A 6 4.43 -14.69 -3.49
C ALA A 6 3.24 -14.02 -4.18
N LEU A 7 2.37 -14.82 -4.83
CA LEU A 7 1.15 -14.34 -5.47
C LEU A 7 0.20 -13.74 -4.43
N VAL A 8 -0.02 -14.41 -3.30
CA VAL A 8 -0.87 -13.89 -2.21
C VAL A 8 -0.33 -12.56 -1.69
N CYS A 9 0.98 -12.46 -1.43
CA CYS A 9 1.59 -11.20 -1.01
C CYS A 9 1.36 -10.07 -2.03
N ALA A 10 1.56 -10.35 -3.32
CA ALA A 10 1.34 -9.37 -4.38
C ALA A 10 -0.13 -8.93 -4.48
N VAL A 11 -1.07 -9.87 -4.45
CA VAL A 11 -2.51 -9.58 -4.52
C VAL A 11 -2.95 -8.75 -3.31
N VAL A 12 -2.54 -9.12 -2.09
CA VAL A 12 -2.91 -8.35 -0.89
C VAL A 12 -2.29 -6.95 -0.92
N SER A 13 -1.03 -6.82 -1.34
CA SER A 13 -0.37 -5.50 -1.54
C SER A 13 -1.16 -4.62 -2.54
N HIS A 14 -1.62 -5.23 -3.63
CA HIS A 14 -2.42 -4.56 -4.64
C HIS A 14 -3.79 -4.12 -4.09
N LEU A 15 -4.49 -5.00 -3.36
CA LEU A 15 -5.79 -4.68 -2.74
C LEU A 15 -5.67 -3.54 -1.71
N ILE A 16 -4.62 -3.53 -0.88
CA ILE A 16 -4.34 -2.42 0.06
C ILE A 16 -4.19 -1.10 -0.70
N THR A 17 -3.54 -1.13 -1.86
CA THR A 17 -3.35 0.06 -2.68
C THR A 17 -4.68 0.55 -3.25
N VAL A 18 -5.45 -0.32 -3.92
CA VAL A 18 -6.68 0.07 -4.62
C VAL A 18 -7.81 0.43 -3.66
N ILE A 19 -8.00 -0.34 -2.58
CA ILE A 19 -9.12 -0.16 -1.65
C ILE A 19 -8.76 0.79 -0.51
N GLY A 20 -7.49 0.89 -0.16
CA GLY A 20 -7.02 1.69 0.97
C GLY A 20 -6.37 3.01 0.54
N ASN A 21 -5.21 2.95 -0.11
CA ASN A 21 -4.43 4.15 -0.38
C ASN A 21 -5.03 5.05 -1.47
N VAL A 22 -5.61 4.49 -2.53
CA VAL A 22 -6.22 5.30 -3.61
C VAL A 22 -7.39 6.16 -3.08
N PRO A 23 -8.35 5.62 -2.30
CA PRO A 23 -9.39 6.47 -1.70
C PRO A 23 -8.85 7.56 -0.79
N LEU A 24 -7.80 7.29 -0.01
CA LEU A 24 -7.16 8.31 0.82
C LEU A 24 -6.51 9.41 -0.02
N ASN A 25 -5.85 9.06 -1.13
CA ASN A 25 -5.27 10.04 -2.04
C ASN A 25 -6.36 10.90 -2.70
N ASN A 26 -7.45 10.28 -3.14
CA ASN A 26 -8.59 11.00 -3.74
C ASN A 26 -9.24 11.96 -2.73
N ALA A 27 -9.37 11.54 -1.47
CA ALA A 27 -9.89 12.40 -0.39
C ALA A 27 -8.96 13.59 -0.11
N LEU A 28 -7.63 13.37 -0.10
CA LEU A 28 -6.65 14.44 0.06
C LEU A 28 -6.72 15.44 -1.09
N ALA A 29 -6.79 14.96 -2.35
CA ALA A 29 -6.93 15.81 -3.52
C ALA A 29 -8.26 16.60 -3.51
N GLY A 30 -9.35 15.99 -3.02
CA GLY A 30 -10.64 16.67 -2.87
C GLY A 30 -10.68 17.73 -1.76
N ALA A 31 -9.68 17.78 -0.89
CA ALA A 31 -9.57 18.78 0.18
C ALA A 31 -8.74 20.02 -0.23
N GLU A 32 -8.18 20.05 -1.44
CA GLU A 32 -7.41 21.18 -1.95
C GLU A 32 -8.22 22.49 -1.92
N GLY A 33 -7.55 23.59 -1.57
CA GLY A 33 -8.18 24.91 -1.43
C GLY A 33 -8.84 25.16 -0.08
N GLY A 34 -8.79 24.19 0.84
CA GLY A 34 -9.14 24.34 2.25
C GLY A 34 -7.91 24.53 3.16
N ASP A 35 -7.96 23.97 4.36
CA ASP A 35 -6.80 23.89 5.26
C ASP A 35 -5.95 22.66 4.91
N ASP A 36 -4.93 22.88 4.07
CA ASP A 36 -4.02 21.84 3.60
C ASP A 36 -3.29 21.13 4.75
N ALA A 37 -2.98 21.83 5.85
CA ALA A 37 -2.28 21.26 6.99
C ALA A 37 -3.19 20.29 7.76
N ALA A 38 -4.44 20.68 7.99
CA ALA A 38 -5.44 19.80 8.60
C ALA A 38 -5.73 18.58 7.72
N ALA A 39 -5.90 18.78 6.40
CA ALA A 39 -6.13 17.69 5.45
C ALA A 39 -4.96 16.69 5.45
N ARG A 40 -3.73 17.19 5.47
CA ARG A 40 -2.52 16.36 5.52
C ARG A 40 -2.43 15.58 6.83
N ALA A 41 -2.68 16.22 7.97
CA ALA A 41 -2.63 15.59 9.28
C ALA A 41 -3.64 14.43 9.40
N ALA A 42 -4.83 14.56 8.80
CA ALA A 42 -5.83 13.49 8.77
C ALA A 42 -5.45 12.32 7.84
N PHE A 43 -4.74 12.61 6.74
CA PHE A 43 -4.34 11.63 5.72
C PHE A 43 -3.15 10.74 6.15
N GLU A 44 -2.09 11.36 6.67
CA GLU A 44 -0.78 10.73 6.82
C GLU A 44 -0.76 9.46 7.69
N PRO A 45 -1.37 9.41 8.89
CA PRO A 45 -1.22 8.25 9.79
C PRO A 45 -1.74 6.96 9.16
N ARG A 46 -2.93 7.03 8.55
CA ARG A 46 -3.56 5.87 7.90
C ARG A 46 -2.85 5.53 6.61
N TRP A 47 -2.49 6.52 5.79
CA TRP A 47 -1.78 6.29 4.55
C TRP A 47 -0.41 5.65 4.78
N ASN A 48 0.38 6.15 5.74
CA ASN A 48 1.70 5.62 6.09
C ASN A 48 1.64 4.19 6.64
N THR A 49 0.60 3.86 7.39
CA THR A 49 0.38 2.49 7.87
C THR A 49 0.13 1.53 6.71
N LEU A 50 -0.82 1.87 5.82
CA LEU A 50 -1.09 1.07 4.63
C LEU A 50 0.13 0.99 3.69
N HIS A 51 0.86 2.11 3.55
CA HIS A 51 2.07 2.17 2.72
C HIS A 51 3.17 1.23 3.23
N ARG A 52 3.38 1.18 4.54
CA ARG A 52 4.32 0.24 5.16
C ARG A 52 3.92 -1.22 4.90
N VAL A 53 2.64 -1.55 5.10
CA VAL A 53 2.15 -2.94 4.89
C VAL A 53 2.35 -3.38 3.44
N ARG A 54 1.95 -2.56 2.45
CA ARG A 54 2.16 -2.93 1.03
C ARG A 54 3.64 -3.06 0.67
N THR A 55 4.50 -2.23 1.27
CA THR A 55 5.95 -2.29 1.02
C THR A 55 6.50 -3.63 1.48
N VAL A 56 6.17 -4.04 2.70
CA VAL A 56 6.58 -5.35 3.24
C VAL A 56 6.06 -6.50 2.37
N LEU A 57 4.79 -6.46 1.97
CA LEU A 57 4.19 -7.50 1.13
C LEU A 57 4.82 -7.57 -0.27
N SER A 58 5.06 -6.43 -0.91
CA SER A 58 5.72 -6.40 -2.22
C SER A 58 7.18 -6.90 -2.13
N THR A 59 7.92 -6.51 -1.09
CA THR A 59 9.28 -7.02 -0.85
C THR A 59 9.27 -8.52 -0.57
N ALA A 60 8.34 -9.01 0.26
CA ALA A 60 8.20 -10.44 0.53
C ALA A 60 7.86 -11.23 -0.74
N SER A 61 6.95 -10.73 -1.58
CA SER A 61 6.63 -11.33 -2.87
C SER A 61 7.87 -11.46 -3.76
N PHE A 62 8.65 -10.38 -3.88
CA PHE A 62 9.90 -10.39 -4.64
C PHE A 62 10.91 -11.41 -4.11
N VAL A 63 11.16 -11.42 -2.79
CA VAL A 63 12.10 -12.36 -2.16
C VAL A 63 11.66 -13.81 -2.35
N LEU A 64 10.36 -14.11 -2.20
CA LEU A 64 9.83 -15.45 -2.41
C LEU A 64 9.99 -15.91 -3.86
N LEU A 65 9.82 -15.03 -4.85
CA LEU A 65 10.07 -15.35 -6.26
C LEU A 65 11.55 -15.56 -6.54
N ALA A 66 12.44 -14.72 -5.99
CA ALA A 66 13.88 -14.89 -6.11
C ALA A 66 14.34 -16.23 -5.53
N ALA A 67 13.79 -16.65 -4.38
CA ALA A 67 14.08 -17.93 -3.76
C ALA A 67 13.59 -19.16 -4.55
N VAL A 68 12.71 -18.99 -5.54
CA VAL A 68 12.27 -20.09 -6.43
C VAL A 68 13.32 -20.37 -7.52
N VAL A 69 14.10 -19.35 -7.91
CA VAL A 69 15.06 -19.44 -9.02
C VAL A 69 16.50 -19.61 -8.56
N LEU A 70 16.75 -19.51 -7.26
CA LEU A 70 18.03 -19.77 -6.58
C LEU A 70 18.12 -21.23 -6.13
#